data_AF-F8AAD3-F1
#
_entry.id   AF-F8AAD3-F1
#
_cell.length_a   1.000
_cell.length_b   1.000
_cell.length_c   1.000
_cell.angle_alpha   90.00
_cell.angle_beta   90.00
_cell.angle_gamma   90.00
#
_symmetry.space_group_name_H-M   'P 1'
#
loop_
_entity.id
_entity.type
_entity.pdbx_description
1 polymer ?
#
loop_
_entity_poly.entity_id
_entity_poly.type
_entity_poly.pdbx_seq_one_letter_code
_entity_poly.pdbx_strand_id
1 'polypeptide(L)'
;MKMFIKKIILLFVANLIFASAAKAQKIFTPKHDKIDCIACHKSDYHGKPTKELIYGGNVIKICQKCHQQVMKHPTAIKVKNRTIIFSLMKLPLYNGKITCTTCHQIHLRENVDYLLRSKNFLRHNRDILPNLNLYSVLCVACHGDFLEKKNVHDRQKNNCTYCHLVSIDKDKNNQRLKDFLGKYSCTPCHQNVICSIDRGYNPFIDPEIQKKAKELNLNLSNKKPICTTCHLNHFKTKEENSIKETYLLLAWESRSINPHWKKLFCKNCHSNQPSPNRAPLKNKNFNQLCQRCHNDQFARADIHPVGIKPKKIKVPKFLPLQDGLLTCETCHNARIQCFRYKEAKRINPLFLRVAGLSRYQFCFLCHEANTYRRMNPHENQIDKKGQVIKEKCLLCHSSVPDPEHNFGLKDIKFAMKDPDECCIGCHPGYEKNHPAGYTHTGVKPSKKIKKAIDTSIERIGVEIPLYNGRIICATCHNPHQEGVIKFKAAATGSLQYNKLRLKATTEMCLACHIDKAFHKKSTNHTIKK
;
A
#
# COMPACT_ATOMS: atom_id res chain seq x y z
N MET A 1 -27.60 45.81 -34.53
CA MET A 1 -28.00 44.90 -33.41
C MET A 1 -28.72 43.63 -33.87
N LYS A 2 -29.77 43.70 -34.71
CA LYS A 2 -30.52 42.50 -35.19
C LYS A 2 -29.67 41.46 -35.96
N MET A 3 -28.68 41.87 -36.74
CA MET A 3 -27.78 40.94 -37.44
C MET A 3 -26.77 40.23 -36.52
N PHE A 4 -26.38 40.88 -35.42
CA PHE A 4 -25.42 40.30 -34.46
C PHE A 4 -26.09 39.20 -33.63
N ILE A 5 -27.33 39.43 -33.22
CA ILE A 5 -28.15 38.44 -32.49
C ILE A 5 -28.43 37.20 -33.36
N LYS A 6 -28.73 37.38 -34.66
CA LYS A 6 -28.90 36.24 -35.58
C LYS A 6 -27.63 35.38 -35.72
N LYS A 7 -26.44 35.98 -35.77
CA LYS A 7 -25.17 35.23 -35.83
C LYS A 7 -24.88 34.47 -34.54
N ILE A 8 -25.19 35.04 -33.37
CA ILE A 8 -25.01 34.37 -32.07
C ILE A 8 -25.96 33.18 -31.93
N ILE A 9 -27.23 33.34 -32.31
CA ILE A 9 -28.21 32.24 -32.26
C ILE A 9 -27.82 31.11 -33.23
N LEU A 10 -27.33 31.43 -34.43
CA LEU A 10 -26.89 30.40 -35.39
C LEU A 10 -25.66 29.62 -34.87
N LEU A 11 -24.71 30.30 -34.22
CA LEU A 11 -23.55 29.66 -33.57
C LEU A 11 -23.94 28.81 -32.36
N PHE A 12 -24.95 29.22 -31.59
CA PHE A 12 -25.44 28.45 -30.45
C PHE A 12 -26.21 27.21 -30.89
N VAL A 13 -27.07 27.34 -31.91
CA VAL A 13 -27.83 26.21 -32.47
C VAL A 13 -26.91 25.22 -33.19
N ALA A 14 -25.90 25.70 -33.94
CA ALA A 14 -24.89 24.82 -34.54
C ALA A 14 -24.10 24.04 -33.46
N ASN A 15 -23.69 24.68 -32.36
CA ASN A 15 -23.02 23.99 -31.26
C ASN A 15 -23.92 22.98 -30.53
N LEU A 16 -25.23 23.26 -30.39
CA LEU A 16 -26.19 22.31 -29.82
C LEU A 16 -26.46 21.11 -30.73
N ILE A 17 -26.46 21.30 -32.06
CA ILE A 17 -26.64 20.20 -33.03
C ILE A 17 -25.37 19.33 -33.09
N PHE A 18 -24.17 19.92 -33.06
CA PHE A 18 -22.90 19.17 -33.07
C PHE A 18 -22.57 18.51 -31.73
N ALA A 19 -23.08 19.00 -30.60
CA ALA A 19 -22.95 18.34 -29.30
C ALA A 19 -23.79 17.05 -29.19
N SER A 20 -24.77 16.82 -30.08
CA SER A 20 -25.64 15.64 -30.02
C SER A 20 -25.15 14.42 -30.83
N ALA A 21 -24.12 14.57 -31.67
CA ALA A 21 -23.67 13.52 -32.59
C ALA A 21 -22.44 12.71 -32.13
N ALA A 22 -21.77 13.07 -31.03
CA ALA A 22 -20.74 12.23 -30.43
C ALA A 22 -21.37 11.25 -29.43
N LYS A 23 -22.15 10.26 -29.93
CA LYS A 23 -22.47 9.07 -29.14
C LYS A 23 -21.14 8.37 -28.83
N ALA A 24 -20.53 8.73 -27.71
CA ALA A 24 -19.36 8.07 -27.19
C ALA A 24 -19.69 6.57 -27.08
N GLN A 25 -19.17 5.77 -28.00
CA GLN A 25 -19.27 4.32 -27.92
C GLN A 25 -18.65 3.94 -26.58
N LYS A 26 -19.52 3.57 -25.63
CA LYS A 26 -19.11 3.01 -24.36
C LYS A 26 -18.40 1.71 -24.73
N ILE A 27 -17.06 1.72 -24.73
CA ILE A 27 -16.27 0.49 -24.83
C ILE A 27 -16.64 -0.30 -23.56
N PHE A 28 -17.62 -1.19 -23.73
CA PHE A 28 -18.05 -2.14 -22.74
C PHE A 28 -16.96 -3.21 -22.70
N THR A 29 -16.36 -3.47 -21.54
CA THR A 29 -15.68 -4.75 -21.33
C THR A 29 -16.78 -5.72 -20.96
N PRO A 30 -17.29 -6.56 -21.88
CA PRO A 30 -18.38 -7.44 -21.57
C PRO A 30 -17.97 -8.38 -20.44
N LYS A 31 -18.75 -8.34 -19.36
CA LYS A 31 -18.63 -9.39 -18.35
C LYS A 31 -19.23 -10.65 -18.99
N HIS A 32 -18.38 -11.64 -19.22
CA HIS A 32 -18.76 -12.84 -19.98
C HIS A 32 -19.76 -13.72 -19.22
N ASP A 33 -19.88 -13.54 -17.91
CA ASP A 33 -20.89 -14.15 -17.03
C ASP A 33 -22.33 -13.70 -17.34
N LYS A 34 -22.50 -12.61 -18.09
CA LYS A 34 -23.81 -12.04 -18.47
C LYS A 34 -24.12 -12.17 -19.96
N ILE A 35 -23.27 -12.85 -20.72
CA ILE A 35 -23.51 -13.09 -22.14
C ILE A 35 -24.31 -14.38 -22.27
N ASP A 36 -25.41 -14.33 -23.00
CA ASP A 36 -26.17 -15.53 -23.34
C ASP A 36 -25.29 -16.49 -24.14
N CYS A 37 -25.35 -17.78 -23.81
CA CYS A 37 -24.60 -18.83 -24.50
C CYS A 37 -24.87 -18.83 -26.01
N ILE A 38 -26.09 -18.49 -26.45
CA ILE A 38 -26.45 -18.43 -27.88
C ILE A 38 -25.72 -17.31 -28.64
N ALA A 39 -25.09 -16.37 -27.94
CA ALA A 39 -24.24 -15.36 -28.57
C ALA A 39 -22.96 -15.95 -29.19
N CYS A 40 -22.55 -17.14 -28.73
CA CYS A 40 -21.37 -17.86 -29.18
C CYS A 40 -21.69 -19.24 -29.75
N HIS A 41 -22.78 -19.86 -29.28
CA HIS A 41 -23.21 -21.20 -29.63
C HIS A 41 -24.46 -21.18 -30.51
N LYS A 42 -24.63 -22.18 -31.39
CA LYS A 42 -25.89 -22.39 -32.09
C LYS A 42 -26.96 -22.80 -31.09
N SER A 43 -28.21 -22.42 -31.32
CA SER A 43 -29.36 -22.94 -30.58
C SER A 43 -29.89 -24.23 -31.21
N ASP A 44 -30.44 -25.12 -30.40
CA ASP A 44 -31.30 -26.21 -30.85
C ASP A 44 -32.70 -25.68 -31.23
N TYR A 45 -33.60 -26.60 -31.60
CA TYR A 45 -34.98 -26.26 -31.97
C TYR A 45 -35.82 -25.70 -30.81
N HIS A 46 -35.36 -25.87 -29.56
CA HIS A 46 -35.97 -25.29 -28.36
C HIS A 46 -35.33 -23.97 -27.93
N GLY A 47 -34.40 -23.42 -28.72
CA GLY A 47 -33.67 -22.20 -28.38
C GLY A 47 -32.55 -22.41 -27.35
N LYS A 48 -32.26 -23.65 -26.94
CA LYS A 48 -31.19 -23.94 -25.97
C LYS A 48 -29.83 -23.99 -26.67
N PRO A 49 -28.77 -23.45 -26.06
CA PRO A 49 -27.44 -23.47 -26.65
C PRO A 49 -26.90 -24.91 -26.80
N THR A 50 -26.43 -25.25 -27.99
CA THR A 50 -25.73 -26.49 -28.31
C THR A 50 -24.23 -26.35 -28.08
N LYS A 51 -23.47 -27.45 -28.20
CA LYS A 51 -22.00 -27.39 -28.17
C LYS A 51 -21.41 -26.77 -29.44
N GLU A 52 -22.17 -26.69 -30.53
CA GLU A 52 -21.70 -26.13 -31.78
C GLU A 52 -21.58 -24.61 -31.70
N LEU A 53 -20.49 -24.09 -32.26
CA LEU A 53 -20.24 -22.66 -32.31
C LEU A 53 -20.88 -22.04 -33.57
N ILE A 54 -21.33 -20.79 -33.45
CA ILE A 54 -21.76 -20.01 -34.61
C ILE A 54 -20.58 -19.71 -35.55
N TYR A 55 -20.87 -19.23 -36.76
CA TYR A 55 -19.86 -18.93 -37.80
C TYR A 55 -18.92 -20.11 -38.13
N GLY A 56 -19.44 -21.34 -38.12
CA GLY A 56 -18.67 -22.53 -38.45
C GLY A 56 -17.48 -22.78 -37.50
N GLY A 57 -17.59 -22.34 -36.24
CA GLY A 57 -16.50 -22.50 -35.27
C GLY A 57 -15.35 -21.52 -35.41
N ASN A 58 -15.48 -20.48 -36.23
CA ASN A 58 -14.47 -19.42 -36.31
C ASN A 58 -14.49 -18.54 -35.05
N VAL A 59 -13.76 -19.00 -34.02
CA VAL A 59 -13.62 -18.34 -32.71
C VAL A 59 -13.20 -16.88 -32.86
N ILE A 60 -12.32 -16.56 -33.81
CA ILE A 60 -11.86 -15.17 -34.03
C ILE A 60 -13.02 -14.28 -34.44
N LYS A 61 -13.85 -14.73 -35.40
CA LYS A 61 -15.02 -13.99 -35.88
C LYS A 61 -16.07 -13.82 -34.78
N ILE A 62 -16.28 -14.85 -33.94
CA ILE A 62 -17.16 -14.78 -32.76
C ILE A 62 -16.68 -13.69 -31.80
N CYS A 63 -15.42 -13.77 -31.36
CA CYS A 63 -14.86 -12.82 -30.40
C CYS A 63 -14.86 -11.39 -30.97
N GLN A 64 -14.51 -11.22 -32.24
CA GLN A 64 -14.48 -9.92 -32.90
C GLN A 64 -15.86 -9.24 -32.96
N LYS A 65 -16.99 -9.97 -32.87
CA LYS A 65 -18.32 -9.33 -32.78
C LYS A 65 -18.42 -8.35 -31.60
N CYS A 66 -17.77 -8.68 -30.48
CA CYS A 66 -17.76 -7.86 -29.27
C CYS A 66 -16.43 -7.10 -29.06
N HIS A 67 -15.35 -7.55 -29.72
CA HIS A 67 -13.98 -7.12 -29.46
C HIS A 67 -13.29 -6.45 -30.66
N GLN A 68 -14.02 -5.71 -31.49
CA GLN A 68 -13.51 -5.08 -32.72
C GLN A 68 -12.32 -4.11 -32.50
N GLN A 69 -12.19 -3.54 -31.29
CA GLN A 69 -11.23 -2.47 -30.96
C GLN A 69 -10.31 -2.80 -29.77
N VAL A 70 -10.26 -4.05 -29.30
CA VAL A 70 -9.34 -4.44 -28.22
C VAL A 70 -8.10 -5.15 -28.78
N MET A 71 -7.05 -5.19 -27.95
CA MET A 71 -5.68 -5.63 -28.24
C MET A 71 -5.58 -6.69 -29.34
N LYS A 72 -5.04 -6.30 -30.50
CA LYS A 72 -4.76 -7.21 -31.62
C LYS A 72 -3.38 -7.85 -31.42
N HIS A 73 -3.26 -8.79 -30.48
CA HIS A 73 -2.24 -9.81 -30.70
C HIS A 73 -2.65 -10.56 -31.96
N PRO A 74 -1.76 -10.76 -32.93
CA PRO A 74 -2.18 -11.39 -34.17
C PRO A 74 -2.68 -12.81 -33.90
N THR A 75 -3.88 -13.09 -34.41
CA THR A 75 -4.57 -14.38 -34.34
C THR A 75 -4.51 -15.04 -35.72
N ALA A 76 -4.94 -16.30 -35.81
CA ALA A 76 -4.82 -17.13 -37.01
C ALA A 76 -3.37 -17.39 -37.46
N ILE A 77 -2.38 -17.12 -36.61
CA ILE A 77 -0.97 -17.44 -36.86
C ILE A 77 -0.72 -18.91 -36.51
N LYS A 78 -0.07 -19.66 -37.41
CA LYS A 78 0.49 -20.97 -37.10
C LYS A 78 1.73 -20.83 -36.22
N VAL A 79 1.76 -21.55 -35.10
CA VAL A 79 2.93 -21.58 -34.22
C VAL A 79 3.98 -22.49 -34.85
N LYS A 80 5.10 -21.92 -35.33
CA LYS A 80 6.17 -22.70 -35.94
C LYS A 80 6.95 -23.52 -34.90
N ASN A 81 7.29 -22.92 -33.76
CA ASN A 81 8.02 -23.56 -32.68
C ASN A 81 7.25 -23.39 -31.36
N ARG A 82 6.88 -24.51 -30.72
CA ARG A 82 6.26 -24.48 -29.39
C ARG A 82 7.36 -24.55 -28.36
N THR A 83 7.39 -23.61 -27.42
CA THR A 83 8.33 -23.68 -26.29
C THR A 83 7.91 -24.81 -25.36
N ILE A 84 8.83 -25.24 -24.48
CA ILE A 84 8.52 -26.19 -23.40
C ILE A 84 7.37 -25.65 -22.54
N ILE A 85 7.38 -24.35 -22.23
CA ILE A 85 6.33 -23.69 -21.45
C ILE A 85 4.97 -23.76 -22.18
N PHE A 86 4.91 -23.57 -23.49
CA PHE A 86 3.67 -23.74 -24.28
C PHE A 86 3.06 -25.13 -24.09
N SER A 87 3.91 -26.15 -24.18
CA SER A 87 3.51 -27.56 -24.06
C SER A 87 3.09 -27.90 -22.64
N LEU A 88 3.85 -27.45 -21.63
CA LEU A 88 3.54 -27.65 -20.22
C LEU A 88 2.22 -26.98 -19.82
N MET A 89 1.94 -25.80 -20.36
CA MET A 89 0.67 -25.10 -20.14
C MET A 89 -0.52 -25.69 -20.90
N LYS A 90 -0.27 -26.62 -21.84
CA LYS A 90 -1.28 -27.24 -22.70
C LYS A 90 -2.17 -26.20 -23.40
N LEU A 91 -1.56 -25.13 -23.92
CA LEU A 91 -2.31 -24.06 -24.56
C LEU A 91 -2.99 -24.56 -25.84
N PRO A 92 -4.32 -24.37 -26.00
CA PRO A 92 -5.04 -24.94 -27.13
C PRO A 92 -4.77 -24.13 -28.39
N LEU A 93 -4.66 -24.84 -29.51
CA LEU A 93 -4.61 -24.26 -30.86
C LEU A 93 -5.85 -24.72 -31.62
N TYR A 94 -6.43 -23.83 -32.41
CA TYR A 94 -7.54 -24.18 -33.29
C TYR A 94 -6.99 -24.35 -34.71
N ASN A 95 -7.08 -25.55 -35.26
CA ASN A 95 -6.46 -25.90 -36.56
C ASN A 95 -4.97 -25.52 -36.63
N GLY A 96 -4.24 -25.76 -35.54
CA GLY A 96 -2.81 -25.43 -35.42
C GLY A 96 -2.50 -23.93 -35.33
N LYS A 97 -3.51 -23.07 -35.19
CA LYS A 97 -3.37 -21.61 -35.14
C LYS A 97 -3.72 -21.05 -33.76
N ILE A 98 -3.07 -19.95 -33.39
CA ILE A 98 -3.41 -19.17 -32.20
C ILE A 98 -4.75 -18.47 -32.43
N THR A 99 -5.66 -18.60 -31.46
CA THR A 99 -6.93 -17.87 -31.42
C THR A 99 -7.09 -17.17 -30.07
N CYS A 100 -8.19 -16.44 -29.89
CA CYS A 100 -8.50 -15.80 -28.61
C CYS A 100 -8.55 -16.83 -27.47
N THR A 101 -9.10 -18.03 -27.73
CA THR A 101 -9.23 -19.08 -26.72
C THR A 101 -7.93 -19.82 -26.44
N THR A 102 -6.83 -19.54 -27.17
CA THR A 102 -5.48 -20.00 -26.81
C THR A 102 -5.03 -19.38 -25.49
N CYS A 103 -5.28 -18.08 -25.30
CA CYS A 103 -4.88 -17.37 -24.08
C CYS A 103 -6.05 -17.19 -23.10
N HIS A 104 -7.30 -17.16 -23.58
CA HIS A 104 -8.48 -16.93 -22.75
C HIS A 104 -9.29 -18.21 -22.50
N GLN A 105 -9.84 -18.34 -21.30
CA GLN A 105 -10.76 -19.39 -20.88
C GLN A 105 -12.12 -18.80 -20.51
N ILE A 106 -13.00 -18.74 -21.52
CA ILE A 106 -14.29 -18.04 -21.45
C ILE A 106 -15.33 -18.72 -20.55
N HIS A 107 -15.14 -19.98 -20.19
CA HIS A 107 -16.06 -20.76 -19.34
C HIS A 107 -15.60 -20.86 -17.88
N LEU A 108 -14.68 -20.01 -17.42
CA LEU A 108 -14.30 -20.00 -16.01
C LEU A 108 -15.47 -19.51 -15.14
N ARG A 109 -15.86 -20.33 -14.15
CA ARG A 109 -16.87 -19.97 -13.15
C ARG A 109 -16.38 -18.88 -12.18
N GLU A 110 -15.06 -18.77 -12.01
CA GLU A 110 -14.44 -17.74 -11.20
C GLU A 110 -14.06 -16.53 -12.06
N ASN A 111 -14.32 -15.34 -11.55
CA ASN A 111 -13.90 -14.09 -12.17
C ASN A 111 -12.37 -13.94 -12.04
N VAL A 112 -11.63 -14.48 -13.00
CA VAL A 112 -10.19 -14.22 -13.13
C VAL A 112 -9.97 -13.02 -14.05
N ASP A 113 -8.97 -12.19 -13.71
CA ASP A 113 -8.66 -10.98 -14.48
C ASP A 113 -8.44 -11.34 -15.95
N TYR A 114 -9.25 -10.72 -16.82
CA TYR A 114 -9.24 -10.89 -18.27
C TYR A 114 -9.46 -12.33 -18.77
N LEU A 115 -9.98 -13.25 -17.95
CA LEU A 115 -10.22 -14.65 -18.34
C LEU A 115 -8.96 -15.38 -18.84
N LEU A 116 -7.75 -14.98 -18.43
CA LEU A 116 -6.53 -15.62 -18.92
C LEU A 116 -6.38 -17.04 -18.39
N ARG A 117 -5.99 -17.97 -19.28
CA ARG A 117 -5.64 -19.35 -18.92
C ARG A 117 -4.49 -19.36 -17.95
N SER A 118 -4.44 -20.41 -17.13
CA SER A 118 -3.25 -20.86 -16.38
C SER A 118 -2.97 -20.22 -15.00
N LYS A 119 -3.96 -19.58 -14.36
CA LYS A 119 -3.83 -19.19 -12.94
C LYS A 119 -3.42 -20.38 -12.04
N ASN A 120 -3.92 -21.58 -12.35
CA ASN A 120 -3.53 -22.81 -11.65
C ASN A 120 -2.13 -23.30 -12.02
N PHE A 121 -1.65 -23.06 -13.24
CA PHE A 121 -0.29 -23.44 -13.67
C PHE A 121 0.78 -22.69 -12.86
N LEU A 122 0.61 -21.37 -12.70
CA LEU A 122 1.53 -20.56 -11.89
C LEU A 122 1.58 -20.98 -10.42
N ARG A 123 0.46 -21.45 -9.88
CA ARG A 123 0.38 -21.89 -8.48
C ARG A 123 1.24 -23.13 -8.21
N HIS A 124 1.35 -24.03 -9.19
CA HIS A 124 2.09 -25.29 -9.06
C HIS A 124 3.53 -25.21 -9.59
N ASN A 125 3.86 -24.19 -10.38
CA ASN A 125 5.17 -24.04 -11.02
C ASN A 125 5.88 -22.74 -10.64
N ARG A 126 5.57 -22.21 -9.45
CA ARG A 126 6.11 -20.93 -8.98
C ARG A 126 7.64 -20.98 -8.84
N ASP A 127 8.20 -22.15 -8.59
CA ASP A 127 9.63 -22.36 -8.45
C ASP A 127 10.38 -22.31 -9.80
N ILE A 128 9.68 -22.60 -10.90
CA ILE A 128 10.27 -22.60 -12.26
C ILE A 128 10.33 -21.18 -12.82
N LEU A 129 9.35 -20.33 -12.51
CA LEU A 129 9.24 -18.94 -13.03
C LEU A 129 8.88 -17.94 -11.91
N PRO A 130 9.72 -17.77 -10.88
CA PRO A 130 9.36 -17.05 -9.65
C PRO A 130 9.04 -15.57 -9.84
N ASN A 131 9.46 -14.99 -10.97
CA ASN A 131 9.38 -13.55 -11.23
C ASN A 131 8.44 -13.16 -12.39
N LEU A 132 7.83 -14.12 -13.08
CA LEU A 132 6.93 -13.84 -14.21
C LEU A 132 5.47 -13.80 -13.76
N ASN A 133 4.73 -12.82 -14.28
CA ASN A 133 3.27 -12.78 -14.09
C ASN A 133 2.58 -13.65 -15.15
N LEU A 134 1.28 -13.87 -14.99
CA LEU A 134 0.48 -14.71 -15.88
C LEU A 134 0.55 -14.29 -17.35
N TYR A 135 0.58 -12.98 -17.61
CA TYR A 135 0.68 -12.46 -18.97
C TYR A 135 2.07 -12.73 -19.55
N SER A 136 3.13 -12.45 -18.79
CA SER A 136 4.51 -12.73 -19.21
C SER A 136 4.74 -14.23 -19.44
N VAL A 137 4.17 -15.10 -18.62
CA VAL A 137 4.26 -16.56 -18.84
C VAL A 137 3.57 -16.98 -20.13
N LEU A 138 2.41 -16.41 -20.47
CA LEU A 138 1.75 -16.64 -21.77
C LEU A 138 2.59 -16.11 -22.94
N CYS A 139 3.23 -14.95 -22.78
CA CYS A 139 4.13 -14.41 -23.79
C CYS A 139 5.36 -15.32 -23.99
N VAL A 140 6.01 -15.75 -22.91
CA VAL A 140 7.17 -16.67 -22.95
C VAL A 140 6.74 -18.03 -23.51
N ALA A 141 5.53 -18.51 -23.23
CA ALA A 141 5.01 -19.72 -23.84
C ALA A 141 5.07 -19.65 -25.38
N CYS A 142 4.68 -18.54 -25.98
CA CYS A 142 4.68 -18.40 -27.44
C CYS A 142 6.01 -17.93 -28.04
N HIS A 143 6.78 -17.12 -27.30
CA HIS A 143 7.96 -16.44 -27.82
C HIS A 143 9.30 -16.98 -27.30
N GLY A 144 9.30 -17.73 -26.19
CA GLY A 144 10.50 -18.26 -25.55
C GLY A 144 11.51 -17.17 -25.20
N ASP A 145 12.79 -17.52 -25.27
CA ASP A 145 13.92 -16.61 -24.98
C ASP A 145 14.02 -15.44 -25.97
N PHE A 146 13.34 -15.53 -27.13
CA PHE A 146 13.24 -14.40 -28.06
C PHE A 146 12.40 -13.26 -27.51
N LEU A 147 11.57 -13.48 -26.49
CA LEU A 147 10.85 -12.40 -25.83
C LEU A 147 11.80 -11.42 -25.13
N GLU A 148 12.81 -11.94 -24.43
CA GLU A 148 13.81 -11.12 -23.73
C GLU A 148 14.67 -10.31 -24.71
N LYS A 149 14.92 -10.88 -25.90
CA LYS A 149 15.64 -10.21 -26.98
C LYS A 149 14.80 -9.14 -27.69
N LYS A 150 13.48 -9.16 -27.53
CA LYS A 150 12.57 -8.13 -28.04
C LYS A 150 12.30 -7.09 -26.96
N ASN A 151 13.22 -6.15 -26.82
CA ASN A 151 12.96 -4.99 -26.00
C ASN A 151 11.89 -4.13 -26.70
N VAL A 152 10.65 -4.18 -26.20
CA VAL A 152 9.55 -3.31 -26.68
C VAL A 152 9.88 -1.82 -26.53
N HIS A 153 10.95 -1.51 -25.80
CA HIS A 153 11.52 -0.18 -25.68
C HIS A 153 12.73 0.12 -26.59
N ASP A 154 13.03 -0.72 -27.58
CA ASP A 154 13.99 -0.36 -28.62
C ASP A 154 13.31 0.44 -29.76
N ARG A 155 14.11 1.13 -30.59
CA ARG A 155 13.61 1.99 -31.68
C ARG A 155 13.13 1.23 -32.92
N GLN A 156 12.91 -0.09 -32.87
CA GLN A 156 12.43 -0.82 -34.04
C GLN A 156 10.96 -0.47 -34.32
N LYS A 157 10.67 -0.06 -35.56
CA LYS A 157 9.31 0.32 -36.02
C LYS A 157 8.26 -0.74 -35.69
N ASN A 158 8.66 -2.01 -35.67
CA ASN A 158 7.79 -3.15 -35.39
C ASN A 158 7.43 -3.29 -33.89
N ASN A 159 8.16 -2.62 -32.99
CA ASN A 159 7.93 -2.68 -31.55
C ASN A 159 6.87 -1.67 -31.08
N CYS A 160 6.61 -0.62 -31.86
CA CYS A 160 5.54 0.34 -31.59
C CYS A 160 4.15 -0.30 -31.50
N THR A 161 3.88 -1.35 -32.29
CA THR A 161 2.56 -2.01 -32.33
C THR A 161 2.24 -2.80 -31.07
N TYR A 162 3.25 -3.16 -30.27
CA TYR A 162 3.06 -3.83 -28.97
C TYR A 162 2.38 -2.92 -27.95
N CYS A 163 2.64 -1.61 -28.00
CA CYS A 163 2.05 -0.63 -27.09
C CYS A 163 0.94 0.21 -27.74
N HIS A 164 1.00 0.41 -29.07
CA HIS A 164 0.08 1.25 -29.85
C HIS A 164 -0.84 0.38 -30.70
N LEU A 165 -1.90 -0.13 -30.06
CA LEU A 165 -2.81 -1.15 -30.56
C LEU A 165 -3.80 -0.65 -31.64
N VAL A 166 -3.91 0.67 -31.78
CA VAL A 166 -4.70 1.39 -32.78
C VAL A 166 -3.77 2.42 -33.39
N SER A 167 -3.80 2.63 -34.71
CA SER A 167 -3.06 3.73 -35.33
C SER A 167 -3.51 5.03 -34.64
N ILE A 168 -2.63 5.62 -33.83
CA ILE A 168 -2.95 6.80 -33.02
C ILE A 168 -3.45 7.96 -33.90
N ASP A 169 -3.10 7.97 -35.17
CA ASP A 169 -3.43 9.05 -36.10
C ASP A 169 -4.92 9.34 -36.26
N LYS A 170 -5.82 8.40 -35.97
CA LYS A 170 -7.26 8.63 -36.15
C LYS A 170 -7.99 9.15 -34.90
N ASP A 171 -7.37 9.13 -33.71
CA ASP A 171 -8.10 9.45 -32.46
C ASP A 171 -7.22 10.10 -31.37
N LYS A 172 -6.33 11.02 -31.76
CA LYS A 172 -5.39 11.73 -30.87
C LYS A 172 -6.06 12.50 -29.71
N ASN A 173 -7.36 12.76 -29.78
CA ASN A 173 -8.10 13.53 -28.78
C ASN A 173 -8.94 12.68 -27.81
N ASN A 174 -8.96 11.35 -27.97
CA ASN A 174 -9.75 10.49 -27.10
C ASN A 174 -9.06 10.28 -25.74
N GLN A 175 -9.42 11.11 -24.76
CA GLN A 175 -8.87 11.05 -23.40
C GLN A 175 -9.05 9.68 -22.73
N ARG A 176 -10.16 8.99 -23.01
CA ARG A 176 -10.43 7.65 -22.48
C ARG A 176 -9.48 6.60 -23.04
N LEU A 177 -9.16 6.69 -24.34
CA LEU A 177 -8.14 5.84 -24.95
C LEU A 177 -6.76 6.14 -24.36
N LYS A 178 -6.43 7.41 -24.12
CA LYS A 178 -5.18 7.81 -23.43
C LYS A 178 -5.10 7.25 -22.01
N ASP A 179 -6.19 7.31 -21.24
CA ASP A 179 -6.23 6.79 -19.87
C ASP A 179 -6.17 5.24 -19.85
N PHE A 180 -6.86 4.59 -20.79
CA PHE A 180 -6.79 3.14 -20.98
C PHE A 180 -5.37 2.70 -21.35
N LEU A 181 -4.75 3.35 -22.35
CA LEU A 181 -3.38 3.06 -22.73
C LEU A 181 -2.40 3.39 -21.60
N GLY A 182 -2.56 4.51 -20.89
CA GLY A 182 -1.67 4.89 -19.79
C GLY A 182 -1.72 3.93 -18.59
N LYS A 183 -2.89 3.30 -18.36
CA LYS A 183 -3.10 2.34 -17.26
C LYS A 183 -2.81 0.90 -17.66
N TYR A 184 -3.12 0.50 -18.89
CA TYR A 184 -3.12 -0.91 -19.31
C TYR A 184 -2.14 -1.25 -20.42
N SER A 185 -1.44 -0.30 -21.06
CA SER A 185 -0.41 -0.64 -22.06
C SER A 185 0.84 -1.22 -21.42
N CYS A 186 1.18 -0.77 -20.20
CA CYS A 186 2.38 -1.19 -19.48
C CYS A 186 2.11 -2.44 -18.63
N THR A 187 0.90 -2.55 -18.06
CA THR A 187 0.50 -3.61 -17.12
C THR A 187 0.77 -5.03 -17.63
N PRO A 188 0.52 -5.39 -18.89
CA PRO A 188 0.79 -6.74 -19.38
C PRO A 188 2.27 -7.14 -19.33
N CYS A 189 3.18 -6.17 -19.50
CA CYS A 189 4.63 -6.42 -19.41
C CYS A 189 5.15 -6.20 -17.98
N HIS A 190 4.50 -5.35 -17.20
CA HIS A 190 4.95 -4.87 -15.89
C HIS A 190 4.01 -5.25 -14.73
N GLN A 191 3.20 -6.29 -14.85
CA GLN A 191 2.14 -6.62 -13.86
C GLN A 191 2.70 -6.93 -12.46
N ASN A 192 3.96 -7.38 -12.38
CA ASN A 192 4.68 -7.63 -11.13
C ASN A 192 5.39 -6.39 -10.57
N VAL A 193 5.31 -5.25 -11.27
CA VAL A 193 5.71 -3.97 -10.69
C VAL A 193 4.64 -3.59 -9.68
N ILE A 194 4.83 -4.07 -8.44
CA ILE A 194 4.12 -3.54 -7.29
C ILE A 194 4.32 -2.02 -7.36
N CYS A 195 3.23 -1.33 -7.67
CA CYS A 195 3.24 0.10 -7.96
C CYS A 195 3.92 0.85 -6.82
N SER A 196 4.46 2.01 -7.14
CA SER A 196 5.17 2.92 -6.24
C SER A 196 4.47 3.14 -4.88
N ILE A 197 3.15 2.96 -4.83
CA ILE A 197 2.27 3.07 -3.67
C ILE A 197 2.73 2.18 -2.51
N ASP A 198 2.96 0.88 -2.72
CA ASP A 198 3.13 -0.06 -1.59
C ASP A 198 4.58 -0.13 -1.08
N ARG A 199 5.54 0.47 -1.81
CA ARG A 199 6.96 0.44 -1.47
C ARG A 199 7.53 1.82 -1.11
N GLY A 200 6.67 2.80 -0.83
CA GLY A 200 7.07 4.15 -0.45
C GLY A 200 7.79 4.90 -1.56
N TYR A 201 7.35 4.74 -2.80
CA TYR A 201 7.80 5.51 -3.98
C TYR A 201 6.69 6.43 -4.52
N ASN A 202 5.52 6.51 -3.88
CA ASN A 202 4.43 7.37 -4.36
C ASN A 202 4.51 8.75 -3.68
N PRO A 203 5.02 9.79 -4.35
CA PRO A 203 5.14 11.11 -3.76
C PRO A 203 3.81 11.84 -3.68
N PHE A 204 2.80 11.36 -4.41
CA PHE A 204 1.48 11.99 -4.55
C PHE A 204 0.55 11.63 -3.39
N ILE A 205 1.01 10.96 -2.34
CA ILE A 205 0.24 10.86 -1.09
C ILE A 205 0.38 12.17 -0.30
N ASP A 206 1.50 12.89 -0.48
CA ASP A 206 1.73 14.22 0.08
C ASP A 206 0.83 15.28 -0.60
N PRO A 207 -0.09 15.95 0.12
CA PRO A 207 -0.99 16.95 -0.44
C PRO A 207 -0.28 18.10 -1.14
N GLU A 208 0.88 18.54 -0.64
CA GLU A 208 1.66 19.62 -1.25
C GLU A 208 2.19 19.21 -2.63
N ILE A 209 2.62 17.94 -2.74
CA ILE A 209 3.09 17.39 -4.01
C ILE A 209 1.93 17.13 -4.97
N GLN A 210 0.75 16.74 -4.48
CA GLN A 210 -0.44 16.66 -5.34
C GLN A 210 -0.79 18.01 -5.96
N LYS A 211 -0.67 19.11 -5.19
CA LYS A 211 -0.91 20.45 -5.69
C LYS A 211 0.09 20.82 -6.81
N LYS A 212 1.39 20.66 -6.55
CA LYS A 212 2.45 20.88 -7.56
C LYS A 212 2.29 20.00 -8.80
N ALA A 213 1.90 18.73 -8.63
CA ALA A 213 1.65 17.82 -9.74
C ALA A 213 0.50 18.30 -10.65
N LYS A 214 -0.55 18.88 -10.07
CA LYS A 214 -1.65 19.50 -10.83
C LYS A 214 -1.19 20.74 -11.58
N GLU A 215 -0.39 21.60 -10.96
CA GLU A 215 0.20 22.80 -11.59
C GLU A 215 1.09 22.41 -12.79
N LEU A 216 1.79 21.28 -12.70
CA LEU A 216 2.60 20.71 -13.78
C LEU A 216 1.78 19.89 -14.81
N ASN A 217 0.45 19.89 -14.71
CA ASN A 217 -0.46 19.12 -15.57
C ASN A 217 -0.13 17.62 -15.67
N LEU A 218 0.35 17.02 -14.57
CA LEU A 218 0.63 15.58 -14.54
C LEU A 218 -0.68 14.78 -14.54
N ASN A 219 -0.80 13.83 -15.48
CA ASN A 219 -1.95 12.92 -15.52
C ASN A 219 -1.87 11.93 -14.34
N LEU A 220 -2.75 12.13 -13.35
CA LEU A 220 -2.97 11.25 -12.21
C LEU A 220 -4.38 10.64 -12.32
N SER A 221 -4.47 9.32 -12.40
CA SER A 221 -5.77 8.65 -12.43
C SER A 221 -6.28 8.47 -11.00
N ASN A 222 -7.38 9.13 -10.63
CA ASN A 222 -7.95 9.09 -9.27
C ASN A 222 -6.92 9.41 -8.16
N LYS A 223 -6.09 10.44 -8.37
CA LYS A 223 -4.98 10.85 -7.48
C LYS A 223 -3.87 9.80 -7.32
N LYS A 224 -3.85 8.75 -8.14
CA LYS A 224 -2.79 7.74 -8.14
C LYS A 224 -1.90 7.92 -9.38
N PRO A 225 -0.58 7.72 -9.23
CA PRO A 225 0.31 7.70 -10.39
C PRO A 225 -0.05 6.51 -11.29
N ILE A 226 0.02 6.73 -12.61
CA ILE A 226 0.06 5.67 -13.62
C ILE A 226 1.50 5.48 -14.09
N CYS A 227 1.78 4.44 -14.86
CA CYS A 227 3.15 4.11 -15.30
C CYS A 227 3.81 5.32 -15.98
N THR A 228 3.08 6.02 -16.84
CA THR A 228 3.56 7.21 -17.56
C THR A 228 3.64 8.47 -16.70
N THR A 229 3.14 8.46 -15.46
CA THR A 229 3.39 9.54 -14.50
C THR A 229 4.86 9.54 -14.08
N CYS A 230 5.42 8.35 -13.83
CA CYS A 230 6.79 8.19 -13.35
C CYS A 230 7.78 7.87 -14.46
N HIS A 231 7.36 7.12 -15.49
CA HIS A 231 8.25 6.64 -16.53
C HIS A 231 8.08 7.38 -17.86
N LEU A 232 9.19 7.53 -18.57
CA LEU A 232 9.25 7.85 -19.99
C LEU A 232 8.94 6.58 -20.77
N ASN A 233 7.79 6.55 -21.43
CA ASN A 233 7.32 5.44 -22.25
C ASN A 233 7.85 5.49 -23.69
N HIS A 234 8.51 6.58 -24.08
CA HIS A 234 9.08 6.78 -25.42
C HIS A 234 10.58 7.10 -25.32
N PHE A 235 11.32 6.71 -26.37
CA PHE A 235 12.78 6.56 -26.48
C PHE A 235 13.62 7.85 -26.43
N LYS A 236 13.27 8.79 -25.54
CA LYS A 236 13.90 10.10 -25.48
C LYS A 236 15.11 10.21 -24.56
N THR A 237 15.39 9.28 -23.65
CA THR A 237 16.57 9.40 -22.78
C THR A 237 17.36 8.10 -22.65
N LYS A 238 18.69 8.23 -22.59
CA LYS A 238 19.65 7.16 -22.22
C LYS A 238 19.68 6.91 -20.70
N GLU A 239 18.70 7.43 -19.97
CA GLU A 239 18.73 7.44 -18.51
C GLU A 239 18.39 6.06 -17.96
N GLU A 240 19.14 5.63 -16.93
CA GLU A 240 18.85 4.40 -16.23
C GLU A 240 17.40 4.39 -15.71
N ASN A 241 16.65 3.35 -16.07
CA ASN A 241 15.27 3.07 -15.62
C ASN A 241 14.14 3.94 -16.23
N SER A 242 14.45 4.79 -17.21
CA SER A 242 13.45 5.60 -17.95
C SER A 242 12.52 6.39 -17.02
N ILE A 243 13.04 6.98 -15.94
CA ILE A 243 12.23 7.73 -14.97
C ILE A 243 12.22 9.21 -15.36
N LYS A 244 11.03 9.84 -15.37
CA LYS A 244 10.87 11.26 -15.68
C LYS A 244 11.58 12.11 -14.64
N GLU A 245 12.37 13.08 -15.10
CA GLU A 245 12.96 14.10 -14.24
C GLU A 245 11.89 14.85 -13.43
N THR A 246 10.75 15.19 -14.05
CA THR A 246 9.63 15.85 -13.36
C THR A 246 9.09 15.02 -12.19
N TYR A 247 9.03 13.69 -12.32
CA TYR A 247 8.68 12.82 -11.21
C TYR A 247 9.77 12.81 -10.13
N LEU A 248 11.05 12.75 -10.50
CA LEU A 248 12.16 12.75 -9.54
C LEU A 248 12.19 14.03 -8.70
N LEU A 249 11.98 15.19 -9.32
CA LEU A 249 11.89 16.47 -8.63
C LEU A 249 10.78 16.46 -7.57
N LEU A 250 9.58 16.02 -7.94
CA LEU A 250 8.47 15.87 -7.00
C LEU A 250 8.75 14.83 -5.91
N ALA A 251 9.43 13.73 -6.25
CA ALA A 251 9.78 12.69 -5.31
C ALA A 251 10.84 13.13 -4.29
N TRP A 252 11.82 13.94 -4.69
CA TRP A 252 12.86 14.45 -3.79
C TRP A 252 12.32 15.47 -2.77
N GLU A 253 11.24 16.17 -3.12
CA GLU A 253 10.54 17.12 -2.25
C GLU A 253 9.50 16.47 -1.35
N SER A 254 8.88 15.36 -1.79
CA SER A 254 7.81 14.70 -1.05
C SER A 254 8.26 14.16 0.30
N ARG A 255 7.38 14.31 1.30
CA ARG A 255 7.54 13.69 2.62
C ARG A 255 7.10 12.23 2.66
N SER A 256 6.24 11.84 1.71
CA SER A 256 5.68 10.49 1.60
C SER A 256 6.59 9.48 0.89
N ILE A 257 7.69 9.95 0.29
CA ILE A 257 8.73 9.07 -0.24
C ILE A 257 9.55 8.52 0.91
N ASN A 258 9.72 7.20 0.93
CA ASN A 258 10.72 6.56 1.77
C ASN A 258 12.04 6.54 1.00
N PRO A 259 13.05 7.35 1.36
CA PRO A 259 14.34 7.39 0.66
C PRO A 259 15.30 6.29 1.15
N HIS A 260 14.99 5.59 2.23
CA HIS A 260 15.92 4.69 2.89
C HIS A 260 16.31 3.53 1.99
N TRP A 261 17.62 3.29 1.91
CA TRP A 261 18.21 2.22 1.10
C TRP A 261 17.93 2.33 -0.41
N LYS A 262 17.67 3.53 -0.93
CA LYS A 262 17.32 3.75 -2.34
C LYS A 262 18.24 4.80 -2.99
N LYS A 263 19.10 4.34 -3.90
CA LYS A 263 20.05 5.19 -4.64
C LYS A 263 19.40 6.35 -5.40
N LEU A 264 18.19 6.13 -5.93
CA LEU A 264 17.45 7.15 -6.69
C LEU A 264 17.05 8.38 -5.86
N PHE A 265 17.05 8.25 -4.54
CA PHE A 265 16.48 9.23 -3.61
C PHE A 265 17.53 9.85 -2.68
N CYS A 266 18.81 9.81 -3.05
CA CYS A 266 19.86 10.51 -2.30
C CYS A 266 19.55 12.00 -2.13
N LYS A 267 18.95 12.65 -3.15
CA LYS A 267 18.55 14.06 -3.09
C LYS A 267 17.36 14.35 -2.14
N ASN A 268 16.72 13.35 -1.53
CA ASN A 268 15.79 13.62 -0.43
C ASN A 268 16.53 14.19 0.80
N CYS A 269 17.75 13.72 1.06
CA CYS A 269 18.56 14.13 2.21
C CYS A 269 19.72 15.04 1.82
N HIS A 270 20.30 14.85 0.63
CA HIS A 270 21.49 15.55 0.18
C HIS A 270 21.19 16.69 -0.80
N SER A 271 21.98 17.75 -0.75
CA SER A 271 21.91 18.83 -1.75
C SER A 271 22.51 18.41 -3.09
N ASN A 272 23.51 17.52 -3.07
CA ASN A 272 24.19 16.96 -4.23
C ASN A 272 24.33 15.44 -4.11
N GLN A 273 24.78 14.78 -5.18
CA GLN A 273 25.05 13.34 -5.13
C GLN A 273 26.15 13.05 -4.09
N PRO A 274 25.90 12.20 -3.08
CA PRO A 274 26.89 11.91 -2.06
C PRO A 274 28.01 11.02 -2.62
N SER A 275 29.24 11.34 -2.26
CA SER A 275 30.43 10.51 -2.46
C SER A 275 31.04 10.11 -1.10
N PRO A 276 31.89 9.07 -1.02
CA PRO A 276 32.48 8.62 0.24
C PRO A 276 33.12 9.77 1.06
N ASN A 277 33.77 10.70 0.36
CA ASN A 277 34.47 11.83 0.95
C ASN A 277 33.59 13.08 1.11
N ARG A 278 32.45 13.18 0.42
CA ARG A 278 31.61 14.39 0.40
C ARG A 278 30.13 14.03 0.31
N ALA A 279 29.40 14.18 1.41
CA ALA A 279 27.96 13.88 1.48
C ALA A 279 27.17 15.08 2.05
N PRO A 280 27.05 16.19 1.32
CA PRO A 280 26.47 17.42 1.84
C PRO A 280 24.96 17.24 2.06
N LEU A 281 24.49 17.50 3.27
CA LEU A 281 23.08 17.40 3.64
C LEU A 281 22.33 18.69 3.28
N LYS A 282 21.03 18.58 2.97
CA LYS A 282 20.15 19.74 2.76
C LYS A 282 19.97 20.59 4.00
N ASN A 283 20.07 19.97 5.18
CA ASN A 283 19.99 20.65 6.46
C ASN A 283 21.12 20.12 7.37
N LYS A 284 21.87 21.02 8.01
CA LYS A 284 22.94 20.67 8.95
C LYS A 284 22.40 20.18 10.30
N ASN A 285 21.16 20.53 10.63
CA ASN A 285 20.45 20.00 11.78
C ASN A 285 19.82 18.64 11.41
N PHE A 286 20.41 17.55 11.91
CA PHE A 286 19.95 16.19 11.65
C PHE A 286 18.51 15.96 12.09
N ASN A 287 18.09 16.52 13.23
CA ASN A 287 16.72 16.33 13.71
C ASN A 287 15.72 16.94 12.73
N GLN A 288 15.96 18.19 12.29
CA GLN A 288 15.10 18.83 11.28
C GLN A 288 15.11 18.09 9.94
N LEU A 289 16.26 17.54 9.52
CA LEU A 289 16.37 16.74 8.31
C LEU A 289 15.49 15.49 8.36
N CYS A 290 15.56 14.74 9.46
CA CYS A 290 14.82 13.50 9.67
C CYS A 290 13.32 13.77 9.92
N GLN A 291 13.01 14.74 10.78
CA GLN A 291 11.65 15.12 11.16
C GLN A 291 10.83 15.70 10.01
N ARG A 292 11.48 16.13 8.91
CA ARG A 292 10.79 16.48 7.65
C ARG A 292 9.80 15.40 7.20
N CYS A 293 10.18 14.12 7.41
CA CYS A 293 9.33 12.97 7.13
C CYS A 293 8.88 12.25 8.41
N HIS A 294 9.66 12.29 9.49
CA HIS A 294 9.40 11.50 10.70
C HIS A 294 8.52 12.21 11.75
N ASN A 295 8.14 13.48 11.58
CA ASN A 295 7.24 14.17 12.51
C ASN A 295 5.88 14.49 11.86
N ASP A 296 5.49 13.67 10.89
CA ASP A 296 4.26 13.84 10.13
C ASP A 296 3.49 12.52 10.02
N GLN A 297 2.37 12.56 9.30
CA GLN A 297 1.51 11.39 9.08
C GLN A 297 2.10 10.34 8.12
N PHE A 298 3.25 10.60 7.49
CA PHE A 298 3.84 9.75 6.45
C PHE A 298 4.96 8.86 6.99
N ALA A 299 5.77 9.33 7.93
CA ALA A 299 6.74 8.51 8.63
C ALA A 299 6.69 8.75 10.14
N ARG A 300 6.83 7.66 10.87
CA ARG A 300 6.68 7.64 12.33
C ARG A 300 7.81 8.40 13.03
N ALA A 301 7.48 9.15 14.06
CA ALA A 301 8.47 9.73 14.96
C ALA A 301 9.25 8.64 15.72
N ASP A 302 10.54 8.91 15.93
CA ASP A 302 11.33 8.07 16.82
C ASP A 302 10.81 8.17 18.24
N ILE A 303 10.82 7.02 18.93
CA ILE A 303 10.27 6.85 20.27
C ILE A 303 11.09 7.57 21.34
N HIS A 304 12.34 7.90 21.01
CA HIS A 304 13.27 8.54 21.90
C HIS A 304 13.31 10.04 21.60
N PRO A 305 13.20 10.91 22.62
CA PRO A 305 13.32 12.34 22.40
C PRO A 305 14.70 12.70 21.82
N VAL A 306 14.70 13.62 20.87
CA VAL A 306 15.90 14.22 20.26
C VAL A 306 15.86 15.73 20.44
N GLY A 307 17.02 16.39 20.35
CA GLY A 307 17.19 17.81 20.63
C GLY A 307 17.29 18.12 22.12
N ILE A 308 17.50 17.10 22.96
CA ILE A 308 17.60 17.24 24.42
C ILE A 308 19.03 16.96 24.89
N LYS A 309 19.42 17.61 25.99
CA LYS A 309 20.69 17.30 26.68
C LYS A 309 20.48 16.08 27.58
N PRO A 310 21.26 14.99 27.43
CA PRO A 310 21.27 13.87 28.37
C PRO A 310 21.45 14.36 29.81
N LYS A 311 20.58 13.93 30.73
CA LYS A 311 20.72 14.17 32.17
C LYS A 311 20.70 12.84 32.90
N LYS A 312 21.58 12.66 33.89
CA LYS A 312 21.65 11.46 34.74
C LYS A 312 21.87 10.14 33.97
N ILE A 313 22.44 10.22 32.78
CA ILE A 313 22.81 9.06 31.94
C ILE A 313 24.21 9.28 31.35
N LYS A 314 24.92 8.20 31.05
CA LYS A 314 26.24 8.26 30.41
C LYS A 314 26.10 7.79 28.97
N VAL A 315 26.15 8.73 28.02
CA VAL A 315 26.15 8.40 26.59
C VAL A 315 27.56 7.93 26.20
N PRO A 316 27.73 6.71 25.64
CA PRO A 316 29.03 6.22 25.20
C PRO A 316 29.64 7.10 24.10
N LYS A 317 30.97 7.22 24.06
CA LYS A 317 31.68 8.06 23.07
C LYS A 317 31.36 7.70 21.61
N PHE A 318 31.03 6.45 21.32
CA PHE A 318 30.67 6.00 19.96
C PHE A 318 29.24 6.37 19.53
N LEU A 319 28.42 6.89 20.45
CA LEU A 319 27.12 7.50 20.16
C LEU A 319 27.28 9.03 20.21
N PRO A 320 27.48 9.69 19.06
CA PRO A 320 27.87 11.09 19.03
C PRO A 320 26.72 12.00 19.47
N LEU A 321 27.04 13.01 20.26
CA LEU A 321 26.15 14.14 20.52
C LEU A 321 26.50 15.28 19.56
N GLN A 322 25.50 16.05 19.14
CA GLN A 322 25.71 17.29 18.40
C GLN A 322 25.46 18.45 19.35
N ASP A 323 26.48 19.27 19.60
CA ASP A 323 26.42 20.39 20.55
C ASP A 323 25.95 19.96 21.97
N GLY A 324 26.32 18.74 22.37
CA GLY A 324 25.91 18.13 23.64
C GLY A 324 24.47 17.63 23.69
N LEU A 325 23.73 17.70 22.57
CA LEU A 325 22.36 17.22 22.44
C LEU A 325 22.30 15.85 21.78
N LEU A 326 21.31 15.04 22.18
CA LEU A 326 20.91 13.85 21.45
C LEU A 326 20.31 14.24 20.11
N THR A 327 20.71 13.57 19.04
CA THR A 327 20.10 13.72 17.73
C THR A 327 19.73 12.36 17.16
N CYS A 328 18.98 12.34 16.06
CA CYS A 328 18.74 11.10 15.32
C CYS A 328 20.07 10.39 14.97
N GLU A 329 21.10 11.16 14.60
CA GLU A 329 22.44 10.68 14.25
C GLU A 329 23.22 10.13 15.46
N THR A 330 22.77 10.36 16.70
CA THR A 330 23.36 9.72 17.89
C THR A 330 23.17 8.20 17.83
N CYS A 331 21.95 7.75 17.53
CA CYS A 331 21.61 6.33 17.48
C CYS A 331 21.74 5.74 16.07
N HIS A 332 21.45 6.55 15.06
CA HIS A 332 21.45 6.16 13.66
C HIS A 332 22.72 6.63 12.94
N ASN A 333 23.18 5.85 11.97
CA ASN A 333 24.24 6.23 11.04
C ASN A 333 23.67 6.14 9.62
N ALA A 334 23.02 7.22 9.18
CA ALA A 334 22.36 7.24 7.88
C ALA A 334 23.36 7.12 6.70
N ARG A 335 24.64 7.45 6.91
CA ARG A 335 25.67 7.38 5.85
C ARG A 335 25.91 5.96 5.35
N ILE A 336 25.64 4.92 6.15
CA ILE A 336 25.80 3.53 5.68
C ILE A 336 24.88 3.20 4.50
N GLN A 337 23.76 3.92 4.38
CA GLN A 337 22.80 3.76 3.29
C GLN A 337 23.35 4.28 1.95
N CYS A 338 24.31 5.21 1.98
CA CYS A 338 24.89 5.81 0.79
C CYS A 338 25.88 4.86 0.10
N PHE A 339 26.70 4.14 0.87
CA PHE A 339 27.89 3.47 0.33
C PHE A 339 27.92 1.95 0.57
N ARG A 340 27.10 1.39 1.48
CA ARG A 340 27.10 -0.05 1.81
C ARG A 340 25.72 -0.72 1.69
N TYR A 341 24.89 -0.23 0.76
CA TYR A 341 23.44 -0.47 0.79
C TYR A 341 22.97 -1.93 0.69
N LYS A 342 23.66 -2.84 -0.03
CA LYS A 342 23.17 -4.22 -0.21
C LYS A 342 23.34 -5.07 1.05
N GLU A 343 24.57 -5.12 1.58
CA GLU A 343 24.90 -5.92 2.75
C GLU A 343 24.35 -5.29 4.04
N ALA A 344 24.55 -3.97 4.22
CA ALA A 344 24.15 -3.28 5.44
C ALA A 344 22.64 -3.30 5.66
N LYS A 345 21.83 -3.23 4.59
CA LYS A 345 20.37 -3.30 4.70
C LYS A 345 19.88 -4.61 5.31
N ARG A 346 20.54 -5.72 4.99
CA ARG A 346 20.14 -7.05 5.49
C ARG A 346 20.42 -7.20 6.98
N ILE A 347 21.60 -6.76 7.42
CA ILE A 347 22.07 -6.93 8.81
C ILE A 347 21.61 -5.80 9.74
N ASN A 348 21.37 -4.61 9.19
CA ASN A 348 21.07 -3.41 9.95
C ASN A 348 20.07 -2.52 9.19
N PRO A 349 18.82 -2.99 8.99
CA PRO A 349 17.81 -2.26 8.20
C PRO A 349 17.43 -0.91 8.79
N LEU A 350 17.63 -0.72 10.10
CA LEU A 350 17.38 0.52 10.85
C LEU A 350 18.61 1.42 10.95
N PHE A 351 19.72 1.03 10.31
CA PHE A 351 20.97 1.79 10.26
C PHE A 351 21.43 2.29 11.64
N LEU A 352 21.27 1.46 12.68
CA LEU A 352 21.73 1.75 14.04
C LEU A 352 23.26 1.74 14.07
N ARG A 353 23.87 2.61 14.90
CA ARG A 353 25.33 2.60 15.12
C ARG A 353 25.82 1.28 15.71
N VAL A 354 25.01 0.69 16.58
CA VAL A 354 25.26 -0.63 17.16
C VAL A 354 24.18 -1.58 16.67
N ALA A 355 24.50 -2.37 15.64
CA ALA A 355 23.61 -3.35 15.06
C ALA A 355 23.60 -4.65 15.89
N GLY A 356 22.59 -5.49 15.70
CA GLY A 356 22.53 -6.84 16.28
C GLY A 356 22.13 -6.91 17.76
N LEU A 357 22.00 -5.78 18.46
CA LEU A 357 21.45 -5.73 19.81
C LEU A 357 19.93 -5.87 19.80
N SER A 358 19.38 -6.55 20.81
CA SER A 358 17.98 -6.38 21.14
C SER A 358 17.71 -4.93 21.53
N ARG A 359 16.45 -4.49 21.41
CA ARG A 359 16.04 -3.14 21.79
C ARG A 359 16.48 -2.76 23.20
N TYR A 360 16.28 -3.64 24.18
CA TYR A 360 16.65 -3.35 25.57
C TYR A 360 18.17 -3.21 25.74
N GLN A 361 18.95 -4.10 25.12
CA GLN A 361 20.41 -3.97 25.11
C GLN A 361 20.86 -2.65 24.48
N PHE A 362 20.16 -2.17 23.46
CA PHE A 362 20.43 -0.86 22.86
C PHE A 362 20.13 0.29 23.84
N CYS A 363 19.01 0.25 24.56
CA CYS A 363 18.70 1.23 25.60
C CYS A 363 19.76 1.23 26.72
N PHE A 364 20.28 0.06 27.07
CA PHE A 364 21.32 -0.09 28.10
C PHE A 364 22.68 0.47 27.72
N LEU A 365 22.86 0.90 26.46
CA LEU A 365 24.07 1.64 26.07
C LEU A 365 24.17 2.97 26.85
N CYS A 366 23.04 3.61 27.15
CA CYS A 366 23.00 4.89 27.86
C CYS A 366 22.37 4.77 29.26
N HIS A 367 21.47 3.81 29.45
CA HIS A 367 20.73 3.63 30.70
C HIS A 367 21.27 2.47 31.52
N GLU A 368 21.34 2.63 32.84
CA GLU A 368 21.75 1.54 33.73
C GLU A 368 20.64 0.47 33.79
N ALA A 369 21.01 -0.80 33.57
CA ALA A 369 20.03 -1.85 33.29
C ALA A 369 19.06 -2.09 34.46
N ASN A 370 19.52 -1.96 35.71
CA ASN A 370 18.68 -2.20 36.88
C ASN A 370 17.68 -1.08 37.12
N THR A 371 18.07 0.18 36.88
CA THR A 371 17.14 1.32 36.88
C THR A 371 16.22 1.35 35.67
N TYR A 372 16.67 0.90 34.50
CA TYR A 372 15.84 0.87 33.28
C TYR A 372 14.83 -0.28 33.27
N ARG A 373 15.16 -1.46 33.83
CA ARG A 373 14.17 -2.54 34.04
C ARG A 373 12.99 -2.10 34.92
N ARG A 374 13.21 -1.11 35.80
CA ARG A 374 12.15 -0.49 36.63
C ARG A 374 11.26 0.50 35.88
N MET A 375 11.54 0.81 34.61
CA MET A 375 10.72 1.67 33.75
C MET A 375 9.68 0.89 32.93
N ASN A 376 9.29 -0.32 33.32
CA ASN A 376 8.03 -0.88 32.81
C ASN A 376 6.89 0.06 33.28
N PRO A 377 6.26 0.83 32.38
CA PRO A 377 5.25 1.80 32.79
C PRO A 377 3.98 1.10 33.28
N HIS A 378 3.86 -0.22 33.10
CA HIS A 378 2.68 -1.02 33.45
C HIS A 378 2.80 -1.71 34.83
N GLU A 379 3.94 -1.58 35.50
CA GLU A 379 4.24 -2.24 36.78
C GLU A 379 4.72 -1.25 37.82
N ASN A 380 4.45 -1.56 39.09
CA ASN A 380 4.80 -0.72 40.24
C ASN A 380 4.41 0.74 40.03
N GLN A 381 3.21 0.98 39.48
CA GLN A 381 2.62 2.32 39.32
C GLN A 381 2.07 2.87 40.64
N ILE A 382 1.95 1.99 41.64
CA ILE A 382 1.53 2.31 42.99
C ILE A 382 2.70 2.00 43.94
N ASP A 383 2.94 2.88 44.91
CA ASP A 383 3.96 2.68 45.94
C ASP A 383 3.49 1.74 47.07
N LYS A 384 4.36 1.49 48.06
CA LYS A 384 4.03 0.62 49.21
C LYS A 384 2.87 1.15 50.07
N LYS A 385 2.51 2.43 49.94
CA LYS A 385 1.42 3.10 50.68
C LYS A 385 0.11 3.15 49.89
N GLY A 386 0.07 2.56 48.68
CA GLY A 386 -1.12 2.60 47.84
C GLY A 386 -1.25 3.87 46.98
N GLN A 387 -0.24 4.74 46.94
CA GLN A 387 -0.27 6.01 46.20
C GLN A 387 0.30 5.86 44.79
N VAL A 388 -0.30 6.57 43.82
CA VAL A 388 0.16 6.58 42.42
C VAL A 388 1.51 7.29 42.29
N ILE A 389 2.48 6.62 41.65
CA ILE A 389 3.81 7.17 41.35
C ILE A 389 3.73 8.03 40.10
N LYS A 390 3.62 9.34 40.30
CA LYS A 390 3.36 10.36 39.27
C LYS A 390 4.31 10.29 38.07
N GLU A 391 5.59 10.06 38.32
CA GLU A 391 6.64 10.03 37.30
C GLU A 391 6.40 8.94 36.25
N LYS A 392 5.76 7.82 36.65
CA LYS A 392 5.42 6.73 35.73
C LYS A 392 4.26 7.09 34.82
N CYS A 393 3.27 7.82 35.33
CA CYS A 393 2.15 8.31 34.53
C CYS A 393 2.65 9.26 33.44
N LEU A 394 3.65 10.09 33.73
CA LEU A 394 4.21 11.06 32.80
C LEU A 394 4.98 10.44 31.61
N LEU A 395 5.20 9.12 31.61
CA LEU A 395 5.72 8.41 30.44
C LEU A 395 4.71 8.36 29.29
N CYS A 396 3.43 8.26 29.62
CA CYS A 396 2.34 8.16 28.64
C CYS A 396 1.48 9.43 28.60
N HIS A 397 1.41 10.16 29.71
CA HIS A 397 0.55 11.33 29.89
C HIS A 397 1.37 12.61 29.94
N SER A 398 0.84 13.72 29.40
CA SER A 398 1.49 15.04 29.54
C SER A 398 1.20 15.69 30.89
N SER A 399 0.21 15.18 31.63
CA SER A 399 -0.10 15.53 33.02
C SER A 399 -0.69 14.30 33.71
N VAL A 400 -0.44 14.13 35.02
CA VAL A 400 -1.00 13.00 35.79
C VAL A 400 -2.53 13.12 35.84
N PRO A 401 -3.29 12.16 35.30
CA PRO A 401 -4.75 12.16 35.40
C PRO A 401 -5.23 11.95 36.84
N ASP A 402 -6.41 12.45 37.18
CA ASP A 402 -7.07 12.12 38.44
C ASP A 402 -7.63 10.68 38.36
N PRO A 403 -7.09 9.72 39.15
CA PRO A 403 -7.52 8.32 39.12
C PRO A 403 -8.91 8.07 39.69
N GLU A 404 -9.48 9.03 40.42
CA GLU A 404 -10.78 8.93 41.10
C GLU A 404 -11.90 9.56 40.27
N HIS A 405 -11.62 10.68 39.59
CA HIS A 405 -12.65 11.50 38.96
C HIS A 405 -12.60 11.56 37.42
N ASN A 406 -11.51 11.14 36.78
CA ASN A 406 -11.45 11.15 35.30
C ASN A 406 -12.10 9.89 34.72
N PHE A 407 -13.27 10.06 34.11
CA PHE A 407 -13.99 9.02 33.37
C PHE A 407 -13.62 9.05 31.87
N GLY A 408 -13.16 7.92 31.34
CA GLY A 408 -12.77 7.78 29.94
C GLY A 408 -11.56 8.62 29.54
N LEU A 409 -11.43 8.88 28.24
CA LEU A 409 -10.24 9.51 27.64
C LEU A 409 -10.40 10.99 27.31
N LYS A 410 -11.59 11.57 27.53
CA LYS A 410 -11.92 12.92 27.05
C LYS A 410 -11.05 14.00 27.72
N ASP A 411 -10.78 13.83 29.01
CA ASP A 411 -10.00 14.78 29.81
C ASP A 411 -8.56 14.30 30.06
N ILE A 412 -8.16 13.24 29.37
CA ILE A 412 -6.83 12.65 29.47
C ILE A 412 -5.91 13.26 28.42
N LYS A 413 -4.82 13.89 28.88
CA LYS A 413 -3.79 14.45 28.02
C LYS A 413 -2.63 13.47 27.89
N PHE A 414 -2.33 13.05 26.67
CA PHE A 414 -1.20 12.17 26.38
C PHE A 414 0.08 12.97 26.13
N ALA A 415 1.23 12.33 26.35
CA ALA A 415 2.54 12.90 26.07
C ALA A 415 2.79 13.03 24.56
N MET A 416 2.18 12.14 23.77
CA MET A 416 2.16 12.16 22.31
C MET A 416 0.81 12.67 21.80
N LYS A 417 0.81 13.22 20.57
CA LYS A 417 -0.43 13.68 19.91
C LYS A 417 -1.38 12.52 19.61
N ASP A 418 -0.82 11.38 19.21
CA ASP A 418 -1.55 10.12 19.06
C ASP A 418 -1.13 9.16 20.21
N PRO A 419 -2.06 8.73 21.08
CA PRO A 419 -1.77 7.81 22.18
C PRO A 419 -1.15 6.49 21.73
N ASP A 420 -1.46 6.03 20.51
CA ASP A 420 -0.91 4.79 19.98
C ASP A 420 0.59 4.91 19.70
N GLU A 421 1.10 6.10 19.38
CA GLU A 421 2.53 6.31 19.21
C GLU A 421 3.32 6.00 20.49
N CYS A 422 2.71 6.24 21.65
CA CYS A 422 3.26 5.88 22.95
C CYS A 422 3.31 4.36 23.12
N CYS A 423 2.19 3.67 22.88
CA CYS A 423 2.10 2.22 23.03
C CYS A 423 3.01 1.48 22.03
N ILE A 424 2.87 1.78 20.74
CA ILE A 424 3.67 1.19 19.66
C ILE A 424 5.16 1.58 19.84
N GLY A 425 5.45 2.60 20.66
CA GLY A 425 6.80 3.03 20.99
C GLY A 425 7.58 1.89 21.62
N CYS A 426 7.00 1.34 22.67
CA CYS A 426 7.49 0.17 23.36
C CYS A 426 7.12 -1.14 22.64
N HIS A 427 5.99 -1.17 21.92
CA HIS A 427 5.40 -2.36 21.30
C HIS A 427 5.33 -2.28 19.75
N PRO A 428 6.47 -2.31 19.06
CA PRO A 428 6.56 -2.06 17.62
C PRO A 428 6.02 -3.25 16.82
N GLY A 429 5.49 -3.00 15.64
CA GLY A 429 5.02 -4.01 14.71
C GLY A 429 3.56 -4.42 14.92
N TYR A 430 2.97 -4.13 16.09
CA TYR A 430 1.56 -4.45 16.36
C TYR A 430 0.58 -3.49 15.69
N GLU A 431 1.04 -2.38 15.13
CA GLU A 431 0.24 -1.49 14.28
C GLU A 431 -0.16 -2.14 12.95
N LYS A 432 0.56 -3.19 12.52
CA LYS A 432 0.30 -3.93 11.28
C LYS A 432 0.05 -5.41 11.50
N ASN A 433 0.74 -6.01 12.48
CA ASN A 433 0.72 -7.44 12.75
C ASN A 433 0.23 -7.69 14.18
N HIS A 434 -0.99 -7.23 14.49
CA HIS A 434 -1.58 -7.46 15.80
C HIS A 434 -1.78 -8.98 16.02
N PRO A 435 -1.43 -9.57 17.19
CA PRO A 435 -1.52 -11.02 17.41
C PRO A 435 -2.92 -11.59 17.26
N ALA A 436 -3.94 -10.75 17.40
CA ALA A 436 -5.34 -11.08 17.15
C ALA A 436 -5.70 -11.23 15.65
N GLY A 437 -4.75 -11.03 14.73
CA GLY A 437 -4.94 -11.19 13.29
C GLY A 437 -5.68 -10.04 12.58
N TYR A 438 -6.19 -9.06 13.32
CA TYR A 438 -6.90 -7.90 12.79
C TYR A 438 -6.46 -6.60 13.49
N THR A 439 -6.15 -5.57 12.70
CA THR A 439 -5.80 -4.24 13.22
C THR A 439 -7.02 -3.32 13.15
N HIS A 440 -7.59 -2.97 14.30
CA HIS A 440 -8.66 -1.97 14.43
C HIS A 440 -8.15 -0.58 14.83
N THR A 441 -6.89 -0.48 15.24
CA THR A 441 -6.23 0.75 15.67
C THR A 441 -6.35 1.85 14.60
N GLY A 442 -6.69 3.07 15.03
CA GLY A 442 -6.93 4.24 14.17
C GLY A 442 -8.27 4.26 13.43
N VAL A 443 -9.07 3.18 13.49
CA VAL A 443 -10.37 3.08 12.81
C VAL A 443 -11.42 3.91 13.55
N LYS A 444 -12.20 4.69 12.80
CA LYS A 444 -13.41 5.35 13.30
C LYS A 444 -14.57 4.36 13.24
N PRO A 445 -15.19 3.97 14.38
CA PRO A 445 -16.32 3.04 14.37
C PRO A 445 -17.51 3.55 13.54
N SER A 446 -18.25 2.62 12.93
CA SER A 446 -19.54 2.95 12.31
C SER A 446 -20.54 3.42 13.36
N LYS A 447 -21.62 4.12 12.97
CA LYS A 447 -22.66 4.57 13.93
C LYS A 447 -23.17 3.43 14.83
N LYS A 448 -23.34 2.24 14.25
CA LYS A 448 -23.81 1.04 14.95
C LYS A 448 -22.81 0.52 15.97
N ILE A 449 -21.53 0.38 15.57
CA ILE A 449 -20.46 -0.06 16.48
C ILE A 449 -20.24 0.99 17.57
N LYS A 450 -20.27 2.28 17.21
CA LYS A 450 -20.16 3.37 18.17
C LYS A 450 -21.25 3.28 19.23
N LYS A 451 -22.51 3.03 18.86
CA LYS A 451 -23.60 2.83 19.83
C LYS A 451 -23.31 1.66 20.78
N ALA A 452 -22.78 0.54 20.28
CA ALA A 452 -22.42 -0.61 21.11
C ALA A 452 -21.26 -0.34 22.08
N ILE A 453 -20.33 0.54 21.67
CA ILE A 453 -19.23 1.03 22.51
C ILE A 453 -19.75 2.03 23.55
N ASP A 454 -20.59 2.97 23.14
CA ASP A 454 -21.19 3.99 24.02
C ASP A 454 -22.01 3.34 25.16
N THR A 455 -22.67 2.19 24.89
CA THR A 455 -23.43 1.42 25.90
C THR A 455 -22.65 0.27 26.53
N SER A 456 -21.33 0.21 26.36
CA SER A 456 -20.50 -0.92 26.84
C SER A 456 -20.54 -1.08 28.37
N ILE A 457 -20.53 0.03 29.12
CA ILE A 457 -20.62 -0.01 30.59
C ILE A 457 -21.95 -0.62 31.04
N GLU A 458 -23.07 -0.18 30.47
CA GLU A 458 -24.40 -0.71 30.81
C GLU A 458 -24.55 -2.18 30.40
N ARG A 459 -24.06 -2.55 29.22
CA ARG A 459 -24.29 -3.88 28.62
C ARG A 459 -23.37 -4.95 29.17
N ILE A 460 -22.09 -4.63 29.38
CA ILE A 460 -21.06 -5.61 29.74
C ILE A 460 -20.23 -5.20 30.95
N GLY A 461 -20.54 -4.08 31.61
CA GLY A 461 -19.82 -3.62 32.81
C GLY A 461 -18.39 -3.16 32.55
N VAL A 462 -17.99 -2.98 31.29
CA VAL A 462 -16.62 -2.64 30.89
C VAL A 462 -16.65 -1.41 30.01
N GLU A 463 -15.77 -0.45 30.33
CA GLU A 463 -15.57 0.70 29.47
C GLU A 463 -14.67 0.33 28.28
N ILE A 464 -15.14 0.65 27.07
CA ILE A 464 -14.37 0.53 25.83
C ILE A 464 -14.04 1.93 25.31
N PRO A 465 -12.92 2.54 25.74
CA PRO A 465 -12.67 3.95 25.47
C PRO A 465 -12.25 4.21 24.02
N LEU A 466 -12.65 5.36 23.47
CA LEU A 466 -12.20 5.86 22.18
C LEU A 466 -11.42 7.15 22.36
N TYR A 467 -10.39 7.38 21.54
CA TYR A 467 -9.67 8.65 21.51
C TYR A 467 -10.00 9.39 20.20
N ASN A 468 -10.52 10.62 20.31
CA ASN A 468 -11.01 11.39 19.15
C ASN A 468 -11.97 10.60 18.25
N GLY A 469 -12.80 9.74 18.86
CA GLY A 469 -13.76 8.87 18.17
C GLY A 469 -13.13 7.70 17.39
N ARG A 470 -11.86 7.36 17.66
CA ARG A 470 -11.15 6.25 17.03
C ARG A 470 -10.74 5.20 18.05
N ILE A 471 -10.62 3.96 17.58
CA ILE A 471 -10.09 2.84 18.35
C ILE A 471 -8.58 3.02 18.48
N ILE A 472 -8.06 2.86 19.69
CA ILE A 472 -6.63 2.90 20.02
C ILE A 472 -6.23 1.62 20.76
N CYS A 473 -4.94 1.40 21.01
CA CYS A 473 -4.42 0.29 21.81
C CYS A 473 -5.14 0.20 23.17
N ALA A 474 -5.34 1.35 23.83
CA ALA A 474 -6.01 1.41 25.14
C ALA A 474 -7.54 1.14 25.10
N THR A 475 -8.13 1.05 23.90
CA THR A 475 -9.53 0.61 23.71
C THR A 475 -9.70 -0.86 24.07
N CYS A 476 -8.69 -1.69 23.75
CA CYS A 476 -8.71 -3.13 24.02
C CYS A 476 -7.81 -3.51 25.21
N HIS A 477 -6.76 -2.73 25.47
CA HIS A 477 -5.80 -2.96 26.55
C HIS A 477 -5.95 -1.92 27.67
N ASN A 478 -5.72 -2.34 28.92
CA ASN A 478 -5.62 -1.46 30.07
C ASN A 478 -4.18 -1.46 30.59
N PRO A 479 -3.32 -0.51 30.17
CA PRO A 479 -1.89 -0.53 30.50
C PRO A 479 -1.59 -0.35 31.99
N HIS A 480 -2.60 -0.03 32.82
CA HIS A 480 -2.40 0.26 34.21
C HIS A 480 -2.26 -1.01 35.08
N GLN A 481 -1.55 -0.86 36.20
CA GLN A 481 -1.58 -1.76 37.33
C GLN A 481 -2.97 -1.72 37.99
N GLU A 482 -3.38 -2.83 38.59
CA GLU A 482 -4.58 -2.87 39.43
C GLU A 482 -4.53 -1.81 40.53
N GLY A 483 -5.68 -1.19 40.82
CA GLY A 483 -5.81 -0.16 41.84
C GLY A 483 -5.42 1.24 41.41
N VAL A 484 -4.83 1.43 40.22
CA VAL A 484 -4.49 2.77 39.70
C VAL A 484 -5.75 3.50 39.27
N ILE A 485 -6.61 2.84 38.48
CA ILE A 485 -7.93 3.38 38.12
C ILE A 485 -8.93 2.92 39.18
N LYS A 486 -9.64 3.85 39.82
CA LYS A 486 -10.64 3.51 40.84
C LYS A 486 -12.01 3.20 40.27
N PHE A 487 -12.34 3.74 39.09
CA PHE A 487 -13.59 3.43 38.41
C PHE A 487 -13.60 2.00 37.85
N LYS A 488 -14.44 1.13 38.44
CA LYS A 488 -14.45 -0.32 38.18
C LYS A 488 -14.51 -0.70 36.70
N ALA A 489 -15.41 -0.09 35.92
CA ALA A 489 -15.58 -0.44 34.51
C ALA A 489 -14.34 -0.10 33.66
N ALA A 490 -13.64 0.98 34.01
CA ALA A 490 -12.41 1.40 33.35
C ALA A 490 -11.17 0.61 33.83
N ALA A 491 -11.18 0.14 35.08
CA ALA A 491 -10.11 -0.63 35.70
C ALA A 491 -10.01 -2.08 35.19
N THR A 492 -11.06 -2.57 34.52
CA THR A 492 -11.10 -3.94 33.97
C THR A 492 -9.90 -4.21 33.06
N GLY A 493 -9.31 -5.41 33.20
CA GLY A 493 -8.20 -5.88 32.37
C GLY A 493 -6.80 -5.65 32.93
N SER A 494 -6.67 -4.86 34.01
CA SER A 494 -5.37 -4.56 34.65
C SER A 494 -4.61 -5.80 35.17
N LEU A 495 -5.31 -6.89 35.50
CA LEU A 495 -4.72 -8.17 35.88
C LEU A 495 -4.68 -9.23 34.76
N GLN A 496 -5.30 -8.97 33.62
CA GLN A 496 -5.40 -9.97 32.56
C GLN A 496 -4.08 -10.13 31.80
N TYR A 497 -3.88 -11.30 31.21
CA TYR A 497 -2.77 -11.54 30.29
C TYR A 497 -2.82 -10.52 29.12
N ASN A 498 -1.68 -9.94 28.79
CA ASN A 498 -1.55 -8.81 27.85
C ASN A 498 -2.42 -7.59 28.21
N LYS A 499 -2.90 -7.49 29.45
CA LYS A 499 -3.72 -6.39 29.93
C LYS A 499 -5.03 -6.18 29.16
N LEU A 500 -5.62 -7.22 28.58
CA LEU A 500 -6.87 -7.06 27.81
C LEU A 500 -8.05 -6.70 28.72
N ARG A 501 -8.91 -5.77 28.29
CA ARG A 501 -10.14 -5.39 29.02
C ARG A 501 -11.16 -6.52 29.10
N LEU A 502 -11.14 -7.42 28.11
CA LEU A 502 -11.99 -8.60 28.01
C LEU A 502 -11.11 -9.78 27.58
N LYS A 503 -11.56 -11.01 27.85
CA LYS A 503 -10.81 -12.20 27.45
C LYS A 503 -10.57 -12.19 25.95
N ALA A 504 -9.43 -12.75 25.52
CA ALA A 504 -9.04 -12.90 24.12
C ALA A 504 -9.89 -13.97 23.38
N THR A 505 -11.20 -13.88 23.51
CA THR A 505 -12.22 -14.76 22.94
C THR A 505 -13.23 -13.92 22.17
N THR A 506 -14.34 -14.53 21.75
CA THR A 506 -15.48 -13.87 21.13
C THR A 506 -16.03 -12.71 21.97
N GLU A 507 -15.82 -12.70 23.30
CA GLU A 507 -16.25 -11.62 24.20
C GLU A 507 -15.70 -10.25 23.77
N MET A 508 -14.40 -10.16 23.46
CA MET A 508 -13.79 -8.91 23.00
C MET A 508 -14.41 -8.42 21.69
N CYS A 509 -14.69 -9.34 20.76
CA CYS A 509 -15.32 -9.00 19.50
C CYS A 509 -16.77 -8.52 19.69
N LEU A 510 -17.54 -9.20 20.55
CA LEU A 510 -18.93 -8.87 20.87
C LEU A 510 -19.07 -7.59 21.68
N ALA A 511 -17.99 -7.09 22.29
CA ALA A 511 -17.97 -5.75 22.88
C ALA A 511 -18.27 -4.66 21.85
N CYS A 512 -17.94 -4.88 20.58
CA CYS A 512 -18.15 -3.89 19.51
C CYS A 512 -19.09 -4.39 18.41
N HIS A 513 -19.10 -5.69 18.13
CA HIS A 513 -19.83 -6.33 17.03
C HIS A 513 -21.06 -7.09 17.52
N ILE A 514 -21.95 -6.41 18.23
CA ILE A 514 -23.20 -6.99 18.78
C ILE A 514 -24.13 -7.57 17.72
N ASP A 515 -23.94 -7.18 16.47
CA ASP A 515 -24.75 -7.59 15.33
C ASP A 515 -24.20 -8.77 14.55
N LYS A 516 -23.02 -9.25 14.94
CA LYS A 516 -22.45 -10.45 14.35
C LYS A 516 -22.78 -11.61 15.27
N ALA A 517 -23.64 -12.50 14.78
CA ALA A 517 -23.71 -13.85 15.30
C ALA A 517 -22.38 -14.54 14.99
N PHE A 518 -21.41 -14.49 15.91
CA PHE A 518 -20.25 -15.36 15.83
C PHE A 518 -20.73 -16.77 16.14
N HIS A 519 -21.19 -17.49 15.11
CA HIS A 519 -21.49 -18.91 15.24
C HIS A 519 -20.24 -19.59 15.81
N LYS A 520 -20.39 -20.26 16.96
CA LYS A 520 -19.38 -21.16 17.53
C LYS A 520 -19.01 -22.22 16.48
N LYS A 521 -18.03 -21.92 15.62
CA LYS A 521 -17.16 -22.95 15.07
C LYS A 521 -15.97 -22.99 16.02
N SER A 522 -16.00 -23.94 16.95
CA SER A 522 -14.83 -24.30 17.75
C SER A 522 -13.71 -24.68 16.79
N THR A 523 -12.81 -23.74 16.53
CA THR A 523 -11.49 -24.09 16.01
C THR A 523 -10.62 -24.25 17.24
N ASN A 524 -10.29 -25.50 17.54
CA ASN A 524 -9.27 -25.86 18.52
C ASN A 524 -7.94 -25.24 18.04
N HIS A 525 -7.67 -24.01 18.46
CA HIS A 525 -6.30 -23.51 18.52
C HIS A 525 -5.70 -24.05 19.81
N THR A 526 -5.18 -25.27 19.75
CA THR A 526 -4.16 -25.74 20.68
C THR A 526 -3.00 -24.76 20.64
N ILE A 527 -2.90 -23.95 21.70
CA ILE A 527 -1.68 -23.24 22.05
C ILE A 527 -0.70 -24.34 22.46
N LYS A 528 0.31 -24.61 21.61
CA LYS A 528 1.49 -25.37 22.07
C LYS A 528 2.14 -24.55 23.18
N LYS A 529 2.16 -25.13 24.38
CA LYS A 529 3.00 -24.66 25.50
C LYS A 529 4.46 -24.72 25.12
#